data_AF-A0A3B8NR28-F1
#
_entry.id   AF-A0A3B8NR28-F1
#
_cell.length_a   1.000
_cell.length_b   1.000
_cell.length_c   1.000
_cell.angle_alpha   90.00
_cell.angle_beta   90.00
_cell.angle_gamma   90.00
#
_symmetry.space_group_name_H-M   'P 1'
#
loop_
_entity.id
_entity.type
_entity.pdbx_description
1 polymer ?
#
loop_
_entity_poly.entity_id
_entity_poly.type
_entity_poly.pdbx_seq_one_letter_code
_entity_poly.pdbx_strand_id
1 'polypeptide(L)'
;GMTVSGLAKAYPFSAIAARSVINDHFAGEEVVVTFESLSESGAAFQRRLDGRTLTFEPSAPRDGVALMRDQETGSLWQVLTGQAVEGPLFGERLERLPSHYSFWFAWSDSHPRSELYTSAAG
;
A
#
# COMPACT_ATOMS: atom_id res chain seq x y z
N GLY A 1 3.20 -3.57 10.03
CA GLY A 1 4.50 -3.42 9.36
C GLY A 1 4.61 -4.40 8.21
N MET A 2 5.66 -4.25 7.42
CA MET A 2 5.96 -5.02 6.22
C MET A 2 7.39 -5.54 6.28
N THR A 3 7.60 -6.76 5.77
CA THR A 3 8.93 -7.37 5.67
C THR A 3 9.19 -7.78 4.22
N VAL A 4 10.27 -7.26 3.64
CA VAL A 4 10.69 -7.50 2.25
C VAL A 4 12.18 -7.83 2.27
N SER A 5 12.57 -8.95 1.67
CA SER A 5 13.97 -9.37 1.56
C SER A 5 14.74 -9.35 2.90
N GLY A 6 14.05 -9.68 4.01
CA GLY A 6 14.62 -9.68 5.37
C GLY A 6 14.76 -8.30 6.02
N LEU A 7 14.43 -7.22 5.31
CA LEU A 7 14.33 -5.87 5.84
C LEU A 7 12.90 -5.58 6.28
N ALA A 8 12.75 -4.81 7.35
CA ALA A 8 11.45 -4.49 7.93
C ALA A 8 11.18 -2.98 7.87
N LYS A 9 9.94 -2.61 7.56
CA LYS A 9 9.45 -1.23 7.63
C LYS A 9 8.11 -1.19 8.34
N ALA A 10 7.95 -0.25 9.25
CA ALA A 10 6.69 0.00 9.93
C ALA A 10 6.07 1.30 9.44
N TYR A 11 4.77 1.24 9.19
CA TYR A 11 3.95 2.38 8.83
C TYR A 11 3.03 2.67 10.02
N PRO A 12 3.13 3.85 10.65
CA PRO A 12 2.22 4.23 11.72
C PRO A 12 0.78 4.31 11.19
N PHE A 13 -0.18 3.76 11.93
CA PHE A 13 -1.60 3.83 11.56
C PHE A 13 -2.07 5.26 11.30
N SER A 14 -1.61 6.23 12.08
CA SER A 14 -1.94 7.65 11.87
C SER A 14 -1.51 8.16 10.50
N ALA A 15 -0.33 7.76 10.02
CA ALA A 15 0.18 8.14 8.71
C ALA A 15 -0.60 7.47 7.58
N ILE A 16 -0.93 6.18 7.76
CA ILE A 16 -1.68 5.41 6.79
C ILE A 16 -3.13 5.91 6.70
N ALA A 17 -3.80 6.12 7.82
CA ALA A 17 -5.18 6.61 7.89
C ALA A 17 -5.33 8.02 7.31
N ALA A 18 -4.30 8.87 7.45
CA ALA A 18 -4.32 10.23 6.91
C ALA A 18 -4.21 10.29 5.38
N ARG A 19 -3.58 9.29 4.74
CA ARG A 19 -3.30 9.31 3.29
C ARG A 19 -4.08 8.27 2.49
N SER A 20 -4.49 7.17 3.12
CA SER A 20 -5.20 6.00 2.55
C SER A 20 -4.44 5.25 1.43
N VAL A 21 -3.57 5.93 0.68
CA VAL A 21 -2.69 5.38 -0.35
C VAL A 21 -1.31 6.03 -0.17
N ILE A 22 -0.28 5.22 0.00
CA ILE A 22 1.11 5.66 0.14
C ILE A 22 1.94 4.93 -0.89
N ASN A 23 2.46 5.66 -1.88
CA ASN A 23 3.52 5.15 -2.74
C ASN A 23 4.86 5.33 -2.01
N ASP A 24 5.64 4.26 -1.94
CA ASP A 24 6.90 4.20 -1.21
C ASP A 24 7.92 3.36 -2.00
N HIS A 25 9.19 3.50 -1.64
CA HIS A 25 10.27 2.66 -2.12
C HIS A 25 10.99 2.06 -0.93
N PHE A 26 11.03 0.73 -0.84
CA PHE A 26 11.60 0.03 0.30
C PHE A 26 12.29 -1.26 -0.12
N ALA A 27 13.50 -1.49 0.39
CA ALA A 27 14.29 -2.70 0.11
C ALA A 27 14.51 -2.98 -1.40
N GLY A 28 14.52 -1.94 -2.24
CA GLY A 28 14.64 -2.05 -3.70
C GLY A 28 13.32 -2.32 -4.42
N GLU A 29 12.22 -2.44 -3.69
CA GLU A 29 10.88 -2.66 -4.21
C GLU A 29 10.09 -1.36 -4.30
N GLU A 30 9.30 -1.26 -5.37
CA GLU A 30 8.31 -0.20 -5.54
C GLU A 30 7.02 -0.65 -4.85
N VAL A 31 6.63 0.02 -3.77
CA VAL A 31 5.56 -0.43 -2.88
C VAL A 31 4.41 0.57 -2.84
N VAL A 32 3.18 0.06 -2.83
CA VAL A 32 2.01 0.84 -2.42
C VAL A 32 1.41 0.24 -1.16
N VAL A 33 1.24 1.08 -0.13
CA VAL A 33 0.51 0.73 1.10
C VAL A 33 -0.85 1.41 1.06
N THR A 34 -1.91 0.62 1.24
CA THR A 34 -3.29 1.06 1.16
C THR A 34 -4.01 0.84 2.48
N PHE A 35 -5.06 1.62 2.70
CA PHE A 35 -5.93 1.50 3.86
C PHE A 35 -7.37 1.90 3.55
N GLU A 36 -8.27 1.03 3.97
CA GLU A 36 -9.70 1.20 3.90
C GLU A 36 -10.22 1.54 5.30
N SER A 37 -10.83 2.71 5.43
CA SER A 37 -11.14 3.29 6.74
C SER A 37 -12.36 2.71 7.43
N LEU A 38 -13.30 2.08 6.71
CA LEU A 38 -14.51 1.51 7.32
C LEU A 38 -14.22 0.19 8.04
N SER A 39 -13.41 -0.68 7.42
CA SER A 39 -12.98 -1.96 7.96
C SER A 39 -11.64 -1.89 8.70
N GLU A 40 -11.02 -0.71 8.73
CA GLU A 40 -9.67 -0.45 9.27
C GLU A 40 -8.61 -1.43 8.74
N SER A 41 -8.81 -1.88 7.50
CA SER A 41 -7.99 -2.89 6.85
C SER A 41 -7.00 -2.25 5.89
N GLY A 42 -5.82 -2.84 5.80
CA GLY A 42 -4.71 -2.29 5.04
C GLY A 42 -3.95 -3.41 4.36
N ALA A 43 -3.29 -3.05 3.27
CA ALA A 43 -2.57 -3.97 2.43
C ALA A 43 -1.30 -3.31 1.89
N ALA A 44 -0.32 -4.13 1.53
CA ALA A 44 0.86 -3.70 0.82
C ALA A 44 1.01 -4.50 -0.47
N PHE A 45 1.40 -3.85 -1.55
CA PHE A 45 1.58 -4.47 -2.86
C PHE A 45 2.85 -3.96 -3.54
N GLN A 46 3.42 -4.78 -4.41
CA GLN A 46 4.35 -4.26 -5.42
C GLN A 46 3.55 -3.45 -6.44
N ARG A 47 3.98 -2.21 -6.68
CA ARG A 47 3.35 -1.32 -7.68
C ARG A 47 4.04 -1.39 -9.05
N ARG A 48 4.93 -2.38 -9.25
CA ARG A 48 5.50 -2.68 -10.57
C ARG A 48 4.65 -3.74 -11.26
N LEU A 49 4.19 -3.43 -12.47
CA LEU A 49 3.38 -4.31 -13.30
C LEU A 49 3.93 -4.26 -14.73
N ASP A 50 4.30 -5.42 -15.30
CA ASP A 50 4.83 -5.55 -16.66
C ASP A 50 5.95 -4.55 -17.01
N GLY A 51 6.88 -4.36 -16.08
CA GLY A 51 8.02 -3.45 -16.25
C GLY A 51 7.70 -1.96 -16.09
N ARG A 52 6.42 -1.60 -15.88
CA ARG A 52 6.00 -0.25 -15.52
C ARG A 52 5.87 -0.12 -14.01
N THR A 53 6.30 1.00 -13.47
CA THR A 53 6.03 1.36 -12.08
C THR A 53 4.79 2.26 -12.05
N LEU A 54 3.73 1.82 -11.38
CA LEU A 54 2.46 2.54 -11.26
C LEU A 54 2.47 3.47 -10.05
N THR A 55 1.88 4.65 -10.20
CA THR A 55 1.73 5.65 -9.15
C THR A 55 0.26 5.78 -8.80
N PHE A 56 -0.09 5.46 -7.56
CA PHE A 56 -1.48 5.42 -7.12
C PHE A 56 -1.91 6.67 -6.38
N GLU A 57 -3.14 7.10 -6.62
CA GLU A 57 -3.82 8.15 -5.86
C GLU A 57 -5.17 7.65 -5.33
N PRO A 58 -5.67 8.19 -4.20
CA PRO A 58 -7.00 7.86 -3.71
C PRO A 58 -8.08 8.19 -4.74
N SER A 59 -9.07 7.32 -4.89
CA SER A 59 -10.27 7.58 -5.69
C SER A 59 -11.51 7.51 -4.81
N ALA A 60 -12.58 8.18 -5.23
CA ALA A 60 -13.87 8.06 -4.56
C ALA A 60 -14.31 6.59 -4.52
N PRO A 61 -14.80 6.09 -3.38
CA PRO A 61 -15.34 4.75 -3.28
C PRO A 61 -16.60 4.60 -4.13
N ARG A 62 -16.90 3.38 -4.56
CA ARG A 62 -18.11 3.06 -5.33
C ARG A 62 -18.73 1.79 -4.76
N ASP A 63 -20.04 1.79 -4.52
CA ASP A 63 -20.81 0.64 -4.01
C ASP A 63 -20.20 -0.01 -2.76
N GLY A 64 -19.69 0.81 -1.84
CA GLY A 64 -19.05 0.35 -0.60
C GLY A 64 -17.63 -0.19 -0.77
N VAL A 65 -17.05 -0.10 -1.96
CA VAL A 65 -15.69 -0.54 -2.26
C VAL A 65 -14.76 0.66 -2.35
N ALA A 66 -13.69 0.65 -1.55
CA ALA A 66 -12.65 1.66 -1.64
C ALA A 66 -11.73 1.42 -2.84
N LEU A 67 -11.42 2.52 -3.54
CA LEU A 67 -10.72 2.50 -4.81
C LEU A 67 -9.50 3.42 -4.79
N MET A 68 -8.50 3.06 -5.59
CA MET A 68 -7.37 3.92 -5.96
C MET A 68 -7.26 3.96 -7.48
N ARG A 69 -6.64 5.00 -8.01
CA ARG A 69 -6.40 5.18 -9.44
C ARG A 69 -4.90 5.18 -9.72
N ASP A 70 -4.45 4.49 -10.76
CA ASP A 70 -3.09 4.68 -11.25
C ASP A 70 -3.02 5.88 -12.21
N GLN A 71 -1.98 6.70 -12.10
CA GLN A 71 -1.82 7.89 -12.92
C GLN A 71 -1.41 7.57 -14.37
N GLU A 72 -0.78 6.42 -14.59
CA GLU A 72 -0.18 6.05 -15.87
C GLU A 72 -1.22 5.61 -16.92
N THR A 73 -2.32 5.02 -16.50
CA THR A 73 -3.41 4.57 -17.38
C THR A 73 -4.78 5.09 -16.98
N GLY A 74 -4.92 5.62 -15.77
CA GLY A 74 -6.20 6.03 -15.23
C GLY A 74 -7.09 4.86 -14.81
N SER A 75 -6.58 3.62 -14.76
CA SER A 75 -7.34 2.46 -14.29
C SER A 75 -7.72 2.59 -12.80
N LEU A 76 -8.87 2.02 -12.44
CA LEU A 76 -9.34 1.96 -11.06
C LEU A 76 -9.07 0.60 -10.46
N TRP A 77 -8.61 0.61 -9.21
CA TRP A 77 -8.12 -0.56 -8.49
C TRP A 77 -8.77 -0.65 -7.11
N GLN A 78 -9.17 -1.85 -6.70
CA GLN A 78 -9.65 -2.11 -5.35
C GLN A 78 -8.50 -2.06 -4.35
N VAL A 79 -8.60 -1.20 -3.33
CA VAL A 79 -7.49 -0.92 -2.41
C VAL A 79 -7.06 -2.14 -1.59
N LEU A 80 -7.99 -3.02 -1.23
CA LEU A 80 -7.69 -4.17 -0.38
C LEU A 80 -7.26 -5.40 -1.16
N THR A 81 -7.66 -5.55 -2.43
CA THR A 81 -7.34 -6.75 -3.22
C THR A 81 -6.20 -6.52 -4.22
N GLY A 82 -5.92 -5.26 -4.57
CA GLY A 82 -4.94 -4.91 -5.59
C GLY A 82 -5.40 -5.27 -7.01
N GLN A 83 -6.69 -5.47 -7.23
CA GLN A 83 -7.25 -5.83 -8.54
C GLN A 83 -7.78 -4.60 -9.28
N ALA A 84 -7.41 -4.47 -10.55
CA ALA A 84 -7.98 -3.49 -11.45
C ALA A 84 -9.42 -3.89 -11.83
N VAL A 85 -10.36 -2.97 -11.63
CA VAL A 85 -11.79 -3.17 -11.84
C VAL A 85 -12.37 -2.28 -12.94
N GLU A 86 -11.60 -1.30 -13.43
CA GLU A 86 -12.01 -0.43 -14.53
C GLU A 86 -10.78 0.09 -15.28
N GLY A 87 -10.95 0.42 -16.56
CA GLY A 87 -9.92 1.06 -17.39
C GLY A 87 -9.00 0.07 -18.12
N PRO A 88 -7.89 0.59 -18.69
CA PRO A 88 -7.02 -0.19 -19.58
C PRO A 88 -6.37 -1.44 -18.97
N LEU A 89 -6.17 -1.46 -17.65
CA LEU A 89 -5.56 -2.59 -16.93
C LEU A 89 -6.61 -3.51 -16.29
N PHE A 90 -7.89 -3.44 -16.69
CA PHE A 90 -8.97 -4.25 -16.14
C PHE A 90 -8.60 -5.75 -16.05
N GLY A 91 -8.82 -6.34 -14.87
CA GLY A 91 -8.55 -7.75 -14.61
C GLY A 91 -7.14 -8.04 -14.08
N GLU A 92 -6.18 -7.12 -14.27
CA GLU A 92 -4.85 -7.24 -13.69
C GLU A 92 -4.87 -7.18 -12.17
N ARG A 93 -3.85 -7.79 -11.54
CA ARG A 93 -3.72 -7.85 -10.09
C ARG A 93 -2.28 -7.62 -9.66
N LEU A 94 -2.11 -6.69 -8.72
CA LEU A 94 -0.81 -6.43 -8.09
C LEU A 94 -0.37 -7.60 -7.20
N GLU A 95 0.95 -7.82 -7.13
CA GLU A 95 1.53 -8.79 -6.20
C GLU A 95 1.43 -8.27 -4.76
N ARG A 96 0.84 -9.07 -3.86
CA ARG A 96 0.71 -8.73 -2.46
C ARG A 96 2.01 -8.99 -1.71
N LEU A 97 2.45 -8.00 -0.94
CA LEU A 97 3.60 -8.14 -0.04
C LEU A 97 3.14 -8.58 1.36
N PRO A 98 3.94 -9.42 2.07
CA PRO A 98 3.66 -9.79 3.44
C PRO A 98 3.61 -8.57 4.37
N SER A 99 2.44 -8.32 4.94
CA SER A 99 2.19 -7.24 5.90
C SER A 99 1.33 -7.75 7.05
N HIS A 100 1.57 -7.25 8.25
CA HIS A 100 0.75 -7.59 9.41
C HIS A 100 0.56 -6.43 10.37
N TYR A 101 -0.54 -6.46 11.11
CA TYR A 101 -0.83 -5.55 12.19
C TYR A 101 -0.10 -5.96 13.46
N SER A 102 0.50 -4.99 14.14
CA SER A 102 1.21 -5.22 15.40
C SER A 102 1.23 -3.95 16.23
N PHE A 103 1.20 -4.11 17.55
CA PHE A 103 1.51 -3.02 18.46
C PHE A 103 2.99 -2.66 18.37
N TRP A 104 3.31 -1.37 18.54
CA TRP A 104 4.69 -0.90 18.43
C TRP A 104 5.66 -1.62 19.37
N PHE A 105 5.27 -1.89 20.62
CA PHE A 105 6.15 -2.57 21.58
C PHE A 105 6.54 -3.98 21.12
N ALA A 106 5.61 -4.74 20.54
CA ALA A 106 5.87 -6.08 20.03
C ALA A 106 6.65 -6.05 18.69
N TRP A 107 6.31 -5.10 17.81
CA TRP A 107 7.03 -4.93 16.56
C TRP A 107 8.48 -4.51 16.77
N SER A 108 8.73 -3.50 17.61
CA SER A 108 10.08 -2.97 17.82
C SER A 108 11.01 -3.96 18.53
N ASP A 109 10.48 -4.81 19.40
CA ASP A 109 11.24 -5.91 20.02
C ASP A 109 11.66 -6.96 18.97
N SER A 110 10.74 -7.35 18.09
CA SER A 110 11.00 -8.35 17.03
C SER A 110 11.78 -7.81 15.82
N HIS A 111 11.67 -6.51 15.53
CA HIS A 111 12.28 -5.84 14.38
C HIS A 111 12.99 -4.54 14.82
N PRO A 112 14.05 -4.61 15.64
CA PRO A 112 14.69 -3.44 16.23
C PRO A 112 15.40 -2.55 15.20
N ARG A 113 15.68 -3.07 14.00
CA ARG A 113 16.27 -2.33 12.87
C ARG A 113 15.23 -1.88 11.85
N SER A 114 13.94 -1.96 12.18
CA SER A 114 12.88 -1.56 11.26
C SER A 114 13.02 -0.08 10.89
N GLU A 115 12.89 0.22 9.60
CA GLU A 115 12.67 1.58 9.16
C GLU A 115 11.27 2.02 9.63
N LEU A 116 11.14 3.28 10.02
CA LEU A 116 9.84 3.90 10.29
C LEU A 116 9.48 4.77 9.11
N TYR A 117 8.29 4.57 8.56
CA TYR A 117 7.73 5.51 7.60
C TYR A 117 7.50 6.86 8.29
N THR A 118 8.38 7.81 7.99
CA THR A 118 8.17 9.22 8.29
C THR A 118 7.60 9.84 7.03
N SER A 119 6.34 10.27 7.04
CA SER A 119 5.92 11.21 6.01
C SER A 119 6.81 12.43 6.19
N ALA A 120 7.73 12.70 5.26
CA ALA A 120 8.28 14.03 5.18
C ALA A 120 7.06 14.95 5.07
N ALA A 121 6.82 15.74 6.11
CA ALA A 121 5.99 16.92 5.98
C ALA A 121 6.65 17.72 4.86
N GLY A 122 5.88 17.98 3.79
CA GLY A 122 6.29 18.97 2.80
C GLY A 122 6.46 20.33 3.47
#